data_AF-A0A939APP9-F1
#
_entry.id   AF-A0A939APP9-F1
#
_cell.length_a   1.000
_cell.length_b   1.000
_cell.length_c   1.000
_cell.angle_alpha   90.00
_cell.angle_beta   90.00
_cell.angle_gamma   90.00
#
_symmetry.space_group_name_H-M   'P 1'
#
loop_
_entity.id
_entity.type
_entity.pdbx_description
1 polymer ?
#
loop_
_entity_poly.entity_id
_entity_poly.type
_entity_poly.pdbx_seq_one_letter_code
_entity_poly.pdbx_strand_id
1 'polypeptide(L)'
;DPRAPFVGRTAFAHKGGMHVNAVNKLAASFEHIAPGEVGNHQRILVGELSGGANVMMKARELGIALDEKAASTRNILAHIKKMEKEGYEFEAADASFELLVRRSLEKLPAPFQLDSYKVEVARAQPKVRETSKATVTVRVGKKTCRTSATGDGPVNALDAALRKALLPFFANLKKLRLIDYKVRIVNSRGGTAACTRVLVESTDGQRAWGTVGVSTNILEASAQALIDSLSYFLLPGGKEKRVEKSAPVR
;
A
#
# COMPACT_ATOMS: atom_id res chain seq x y z
N ASP A 1 20.43 5.88 2.45
CA ASP A 1 19.87 5.66 3.79
C ASP A 1 18.53 6.41 3.91
N PRO A 2 17.40 5.75 4.23
CA PRO A 2 16.12 6.42 4.48
C PRO A 2 16.17 7.53 5.54
N ARG A 3 17.12 7.47 6.47
CA ARG A 3 17.33 8.40 7.59
C ARG A 3 18.45 9.41 7.33
N ALA A 4 18.96 9.47 6.10
CA ALA A 4 19.97 10.45 5.74
C ALA A 4 19.48 11.87 6.11
N PRO A 5 20.33 12.72 6.72
CA PRO A 5 19.98 14.10 7.04
C PRO A 5 19.47 14.84 5.80
N PHE A 6 18.39 15.61 5.96
CA PHE A 6 17.72 16.42 4.93
C PHE A 6 17.10 15.64 3.75
N VAL A 7 17.85 14.75 3.10
CA VAL A 7 17.43 14.07 1.86
C VAL A 7 16.80 12.69 2.09
N GLY A 8 16.88 12.16 3.31
CA GLY A 8 16.25 10.90 3.67
C GLY A 8 14.72 10.99 3.61
N ARG A 9 14.07 9.92 3.15
CA ARG A 9 12.59 9.86 3.06
C ARG A 9 11.87 10.00 4.41
N THR A 10 12.60 9.89 5.53
CA THR A 10 12.06 10.09 6.88
C THR A 10 12.57 11.36 7.56
N ALA A 11 13.35 12.21 6.88
CA ALA A 11 13.95 13.40 7.47
C ALA A 11 12.91 14.46 7.90
N PHE A 12 11.80 14.55 7.16
CA PHE A 12 10.67 15.43 7.47
C PHE A 12 9.37 14.62 7.72
N ALA A 13 9.52 13.45 8.35
CA ALA A 13 8.40 12.60 8.71
C ALA A 13 7.93 12.90 10.15
N HIS A 14 6.62 13.11 10.31
CA HIS A 14 6.01 13.41 11.60
C HIS A 14 5.01 12.34 11.99
N LYS A 15 5.16 11.84 13.22
CA LYS A 15 4.33 10.80 13.82
C LYS A 15 3.82 11.27 15.18
N GLY A 16 2.61 10.85 15.55
CA GLY A 16 2.01 11.14 16.85
C GLY A 16 1.13 12.40 16.85
N GLY A 17 -0.03 12.33 17.52
CA GLY A 17 -1.08 13.34 17.39
C GLY A 17 -0.71 14.75 17.84
N MET A 18 -0.05 14.90 18.99
CA MET A 18 0.36 16.21 19.49
C MET A 18 1.46 16.83 18.62
N HIS A 19 2.47 16.03 18.23
CA HIS A 19 3.55 16.47 17.35
C HIS A 19 3.00 16.96 16.02
N VAL A 20 2.15 16.16 15.38
CA VAL A 20 1.56 16.47 14.08
C VAL A 20 0.65 17.70 14.16
N ASN A 21 -0.11 17.88 15.22
CA ASN A 21 -0.91 19.11 15.45
C ASN A 21 -0.01 20.36 15.60
N ALA A 22 1.10 20.25 16.32
CA ALA A 22 2.04 21.36 16.48
C ALA A 22 2.72 21.74 15.16
N VAL A 23 3.16 20.75 14.36
CA VAL A 23 3.71 20.96 13.01
C VAL A 23 2.69 21.67 12.10
N ASN A 24 1.41 21.29 12.16
CA ASN A 24 0.36 21.92 11.36
C ASN A 24 0.12 23.40 11.71
N LYS A 25 0.45 23.81 12.94
CA LYS A 25 0.34 25.21 13.39
C LYS A 25 1.61 26.00 13.07
N LEU A 26 2.78 25.40 13.31
CA LEU A 26 4.07 26.04 13.11
C LEU A 26 5.13 24.99 12.73
N ALA A 27 5.26 24.71 11.43
CA ALA A 27 6.20 23.71 10.91
C ALA A 27 7.66 24.01 11.29
N ALA A 28 8.05 25.30 11.26
CA ALA A 28 9.39 25.77 11.60
C ALA A 28 9.84 25.44 13.04
N SER A 29 8.93 25.06 13.94
CA SER A 29 9.29 24.58 15.28
C SER A 29 9.86 23.15 15.29
N PHE A 30 9.70 22.40 14.22
CA PHE A 30 10.11 20.99 14.13
C PHE A 30 10.91 20.67 12.86
N GLU A 31 10.72 21.44 11.79
CA GLU A 31 11.45 21.33 10.55
C GLU A 31 12.59 22.35 10.53
N HIS A 32 13.83 21.89 10.31
CA HIS A 32 15.01 22.76 10.35
C HIS A 32 15.06 23.74 9.15
N ILE A 33 14.49 23.31 8.02
CA ILE A 33 14.34 24.06 6.77
C ILE A 33 13.03 23.62 6.12
N ALA A 34 12.52 24.40 5.16
CA ALA A 34 11.39 23.95 4.36
C ALA A 34 11.81 22.70 3.53
N PRO A 35 11.10 21.56 3.62
CA PRO A 35 11.51 20.32 2.95
C PRO A 35 11.73 20.48 1.44
N GLY A 36 10.92 21.33 0.80
CA GLY A 36 10.99 21.61 -0.64
C GLY A 36 12.33 22.21 -1.10
N GLU A 37 13.05 22.91 -0.22
CA GLU A 37 14.36 23.52 -0.55
C GLU A 37 15.44 22.48 -0.85
N VAL A 38 15.28 21.25 -0.35
CA VAL A 38 16.19 20.13 -0.59
C VAL A 38 15.57 19.03 -1.46
N GLY A 39 14.50 19.36 -2.19
CA GLY A 39 13.76 18.40 -3.02
C GLY A 39 13.07 17.30 -2.20
N ASN A 40 12.82 17.55 -0.92
CA ASN A 40 12.07 16.65 -0.04
C ASN A 40 10.65 17.20 0.20
N HIS A 41 9.84 16.48 0.97
CA HIS A 41 8.50 16.92 1.34
C HIS A 41 8.17 16.47 2.77
N GLN A 42 7.31 17.25 3.41
CA GLN A 42 6.73 16.90 4.70
C GLN A 42 5.86 15.64 4.54
N ARG A 43 6.02 14.69 5.45
CA ARG A 43 5.25 13.43 5.46
C ARG A 43 4.56 13.23 6.80
N ILE A 44 3.25 13.06 6.78
CA ILE A 44 2.50 12.66 7.97
C ILE A 44 2.38 11.14 8.00
N LEU A 45 2.76 10.54 9.13
CA LEU A 45 2.63 9.12 9.36
C LEU A 45 1.35 8.83 10.17
N VAL A 46 0.65 7.78 9.76
CA VAL A 46 -0.54 7.24 10.43
C VAL A 46 -0.19 5.84 10.94
N GLY A 47 -0.03 5.75 12.27
CA GLY A 47 0.16 4.53 13.05
C GLY A 47 -0.82 4.44 14.23
N GLU A 48 -0.79 3.37 15.02
CA GLU A 48 -1.76 3.04 16.09
C GLU A 48 -2.09 4.19 17.08
N LEU A 49 -1.08 5.01 17.43
CA LEU A 49 -1.23 6.15 18.36
C LEU A 49 -1.68 7.45 17.67
N SER A 50 -2.07 7.38 16.40
CA SER A 50 -2.45 8.55 15.60
C SER A 50 -3.85 9.02 15.94
N GLY A 51 -3.99 10.34 16.09
CA GLY A 51 -5.27 10.98 16.32
C GLY A 51 -6.02 11.23 15.01
N GLY A 52 -7.23 11.78 15.14
CA GLY A 52 -8.00 12.24 13.97
C GLY A 52 -7.22 13.25 13.12
N ALA A 53 -6.49 14.16 13.78
CA ALA A 53 -5.65 15.16 13.12
C ALA A 53 -4.61 14.55 12.15
N ASN A 54 -3.99 13.42 12.49
CA ASN A 54 -3.01 12.74 11.61
C ASN A 54 -3.66 12.26 10.32
N VAL A 55 -4.81 11.59 10.42
CA VAL A 55 -5.54 11.08 9.26
C VAL A 55 -6.01 12.24 8.38
N MET A 56 -6.49 13.32 8.99
CA MET A 56 -6.92 14.52 8.27
C MET A 56 -5.77 15.17 7.50
N MET A 57 -4.61 15.34 8.14
CA MET A 57 -3.44 15.90 7.45
C MET A 57 -2.89 14.96 6.40
N LYS A 58 -2.88 13.64 6.66
CA LYS A 58 -2.45 12.66 5.66
C LYS A 58 -3.37 12.64 4.44
N ALA A 59 -4.68 12.73 4.64
CA ALA A 59 -5.64 12.87 3.55
C ALA A 59 -5.37 14.15 2.74
N ARG A 60 -5.12 15.29 3.42
CA ARG A 60 -4.75 16.55 2.75
C ARG A 60 -3.44 16.45 1.96
N GLU A 61 -2.41 15.78 2.51
CA GLU A 61 -1.15 15.48 1.82
C GLU A 61 -1.43 14.73 0.51
N LEU A 62 -2.42 13.86 0.48
CA LEU A 62 -2.85 13.08 -0.70
C LEU A 62 -3.84 13.84 -1.61
N GLY A 63 -4.10 15.12 -1.34
CA GLY A 63 -5.04 15.93 -2.12
C GLY A 63 -6.52 15.63 -1.83
N ILE A 64 -6.82 14.97 -0.70
CA ILE A 64 -8.18 14.61 -0.29
C ILE A 64 -8.63 15.54 0.83
N ALA A 65 -9.64 16.37 0.53
CA ALA A 65 -10.25 17.23 1.53
C ALA A 65 -11.31 16.46 2.34
N LEU A 66 -11.02 16.24 3.62
CA LEU A 66 -11.97 15.69 4.57
C LEU A 66 -12.63 16.84 5.36
N ASP A 67 -13.95 16.75 5.55
CA ASP A 67 -14.68 17.58 6.52
C ASP A 67 -14.69 16.84 7.87
N GLU A 68 -14.06 17.42 8.89
CA GLU A 68 -13.96 16.85 10.23
C GLU A 68 -15.34 16.55 10.85
N LYS A 69 -16.35 17.37 10.54
CA LYS A 69 -17.70 17.22 11.09
C LYS A 69 -18.53 16.17 10.37
N ALA A 70 -18.17 15.81 9.14
CA ALA A 70 -18.90 14.85 8.34
C ALA A 70 -18.88 13.44 8.96
N ALA A 71 -20.01 12.73 8.88
CA ALA A 71 -20.12 11.37 9.36
C ALA A 71 -19.18 10.41 8.61
N SER A 72 -18.94 10.65 7.31
CA SER A 72 -18.00 9.89 6.48
C SER A 72 -16.58 9.93 7.04
N THR A 73 -16.09 11.09 7.47
CA THR A 73 -14.78 11.26 8.09
C THR A 73 -14.66 10.48 9.38
N ARG A 74 -15.68 10.52 10.25
CA ARG A 74 -15.69 9.71 11.49
C ARG A 74 -15.64 8.21 11.21
N ASN A 75 -16.37 7.75 10.19
CA ASN A 75 -16.36 6.35 9.77
C ASN A 75 -14.98 5.93 9.23
N ILE A 76 -14.33 6.77 8.42
CA ILE A 76 -12.96 6.54 7.93
C ILE A 76 -11.98 6.43 9.10
N LEU A 77 -12.04 7.36 10.06
CA LEU A 77 -11.21 7.34 11.26
C LEU A 77 -11.41 6.06 12.08
N ALA A 78 -12.66 5.65 12.30
CA ALA A 78 -12.97 4.42 13.01
C ALA A 78 -12.46 3.18 12.27
N HIS A 79 -12.59 3.15 10.95
CA HIS A 79 -12.12 2.06 10.10
C HIS A 79 -10.60 1.92 10.14
N ILE A 80 -9.87 3.03 9.99
CA ILE A 80 -8.39 3.04 10.08
C ILE A 80 -7.95 2.52 11.46
N LYS A 81 -8.53 3.05 12.55
CA LYS A 81 -8.20 2.59 13.91
C LYS A 81 -8.48 1.11 14.12
N LYS A 82 -9.55 0.58 13.51
CA LYS A 82 -9.88 -0.85 13.57
C LYS A 82 -8.79 -1.66 12.85
N MET A 83 -8.44 -1.27 11.63
CA MET A 83 -7.41 -1.97 10.85
C MET A 83 -6.03 -1.92 11.52
N GLU A 84 -5.64 -0.79 12.11
CA GLU A 84 -4.37 -0.72 12.85
C GLU A 84 -4.33 -1.69 14.04
N LYS A 85 -5.43 -1.83 14.78
CA LYS A 85 -5.56 -2.83 15.85
C LYS A 85 -5.48 -4.28 15.32
N GLU A 86 -5.94 -4.52 14.10
CA GLU A 86 -5.83 -5.82 13.43
C GLU A 86 -4.41 -6.10 12.92
N GLY A 87 -3.55 -5.08 12.90
CA GLY A 87 -2.13 -5.19 12.56
C GLY A 87 -1.71 -4.45 11.30
N TYR A 88 -2.58 -3.64 10.69
CA TYR A 88 -2.20 -2.82 9.53
C TYR A 88 -1.20 -1.73 9.92
N GLU A 89 -0.29 -1.41 9.00
CA GLU A 89 0.69 -0.33 9.16
C GLU A 89 0.65 0.58 7.93
N PHE A 90 -0.09 1.68 8.03
CA PHE A 90 -0.27 2.61 6.91
C PHE A 90 0.94 3.52 6.69
N GLU A 91 1.86 3.63 7.66
CA GLU A 91 3.09 4.43 7.57
C GLU A 91 3.98 4.04 6.38
N ALA A 92 4.01 2.75 6.04
CA ALA A 92 4.75 2.20 4.91
C ALA A 92 3.83 1.88 3.72
N ALA A 93 2.55 2.22 3.79
CA ALA A 93 1.52 1.80 2.84
C ALA A 93 0.56 2.95 2.47
N ASP A 94 1.14 4.09 2.08
CA ASP A 94 0.41 5.31 1.69
C ASP A 94 -0.66 5.04 0.61
N ALA A 95 -0.41 4.12 -0.34
CA ALA A 95 -1.38 3.80 -1.38
C ALA A 95 -2.58 3.00 -0.86
N SER A 96 -2.38 2.07 0.08
CA SER A 96 -3.50 1.37 0.74
C SER A 96 -4.34 2.33 1.58
N PHE A 97 -3.71 3.30 2.25
CA PHE A 97 -4.42 4.37 2.95
C PHE A 97 -5.24 5.22 1.98
N GLU A 98 -4.64 5.68 0.88
CA GLU A 98 -5.33 6.51 -0.12
C GLU A 98 -6.55 5.78 -0.70
N LEU A 99 -6.39 4.50 -1.07
CA LEU A 99 -7.47 3.65 -1.55
C LEU A 99 -8.62 3.54 -0.54
N LEU A 100 -8.31 3.33 0.74
CA LEU A 100 -9.31 3.22 1.80
C LEU A 100 -10.14 4.50 1.92
N VAL A 101 -9.47 5.65 1.96
CA VAL A 101 -10.12 6.96 2.09
C VAL A 101 -10.99 7.24 0.86
N ARG A 102 -10.42 7.06 -0.34
CA ARG A 102 -11.13 7.28 -1.62
C ARG A 102 -12.35 6.39 -1.80
N ARG A 103 -12.24 5.09 -1.51
CA ARG A 103 -13.37 4.14 -1.56
C ARG A 103 -14.51 4.57 -0.63
N SER A 104 -14.17 5.17 0.52
CA SER A 104 -15.14 5.61 1.53
C SER A 104 -15.83 6.93 1.18
N LEU A 105 -15.17 7.83 0.46
CA LEU A 105 -15.70 9.16 0.11
C LEU A 105 -16.34 9.22 -1.27
N GLU A 106 -15.62 8.74 -2.29
CA GLU A 106 -15.91 9.04 -3.70
C GLU A 106 -16.77 7.96 -4.36
N LYS A 107 -17.18 6.92 -3.61
CA LYS A 107 -17.81 5.69 -4.15
C LYS A 107 -17.05 5.14 -5.36
N LEU A 108 -15.73 5.33 -5.38
CA LEU A 108 -14.87 4.90 -6.48
C LEU A 108 -14.99 3.40 -6.65
N PRO A 109 -15.57 2.90 -7.76
CA PRO A 109 -15.65 1.48 -7.99
C PRO A 109 -14.23 0.93 -8.16
N ALA A 110 -13.95 -0.20 -7.53
CA ALA A 110 -12.67 -0.87 -7.74
C ALA A 110 -12.52 -1.20 -9.24
N PRO A 111 -11.34 -0.98 -9.83
CA PRO A 111 -11.12 -1.26 -11.26
C PRO A 111 -11.32 -2.74 -11.60
N PHE A 112 -11.11 -3.61 -10.60
CA PHE A 112 -11.40 -5.03 -10.66
C PHE A 112 -11.68 -5.57 -9.25
N GLN A 113 -12.18 -6.80 -9.17
CA GLN A 113 -12.37 -7.54 -7.93
C GLN A 113 -11.78 -8.94 -8.07
N LEU A 114 -11.02 -9.39 -7.07
CA LEU A 114 -10.64 -10.80 -6.94
C LEU A 114 -11.81 -11.54 -6.26
N ASP A 115 -12.48 -12.43 -7.00
CA ASP A 115 -13.60 -13.20 -6.48
C ASP A 115 -13.14 -14.46 -5.74
N SER A 116 -12.11 -15.13 -6.27
CA SER A 116 -11.52 -16.31 -5.64
C SER A 116 -10.10 -16.55 -6.11
N TYR A 117 -9.31 -17.24 -5.29
CA TYR A 117 -8.02 -17.78 -5.69
C TYR A 117 -7.81 -19.17 -5.09
N LYS A 118 -7.02 -19.99 -5.79
CA LYS A 118 -6.49 -21.28 -5.33
C LYS A 118 -4.99 -21.28 -5.59
N VAL A 119 -4.19 -21.62 -4.60
CA VAL A 119 -2.74 -21.82 -4.76
C VAL A 119 -2.41 -23.27 -4.41
N GLU A 120 -1.67 -23.92 -5.29
CA GLU A 120 -1.18 -25.28 -5.14
C GLU A 120 0.34 -25.22 -5.09
N VAL A 121 0.89 -25.72 -3.98
CA VAL A 121 2.33 -25.82 -3.75
C VAL A 121 2.66 -27.29 -3.54
N ALA A 122 3.60 -27.82 -4.32
CA ALA A 122 4.00 -29.21 -4.22
C ALA A 122 5.51 -29.38 -4.38
N ARG A 123 6.08 -30.17 -3.47
CA ARG A 123 7.44 -30.71 -3.61
C ARG A 123 7.31 -32.23 -3.71
N ALA A 124 7.53 -32.76 -4.91
CA ALA A 124 7.37 -34.19 -5.16
C ALA A 124 8.40 -35.04 -4.40
N GLN A 125 9.65 -34.55 -4.27
CA GLN A 125 10.74 -35.24 -3.58
C GLN A 125 11.69 -34.23 -2.93
N PRO A 126 12.49 -34.60 -1.89
CA PRO A 126 13.34 -33.67 -1.15
C PRO A 126 14.34 -32.86 -1.99
N LYS A 127 14.80 -33.41 -3.12
CA LYS A 127 15.77 -32.78 -4.03
C LYS A 127 15.15 -32.16 -5.29
N VAL A 128 13.83 -32.24 -5.45
CA VAL A 128 13.12 -31.66 -6.59
C VAL A 128 12.67 -30.25 -6.22
N ARG A 129 12.85 -29.31 -7.15
CA ARG A 129 12.40 -27.93 -6.99
C ARG A 129 10.89 -27.93 -6.72
N GLU A 130 10.49 -27.13 -5.74
CA GLU A 130 9.09 -26.91 -5.44
C GLU A 130 8.37 -26.29 -6.64
N THR A 131 7.14 -26.75 -6.88
CA THR A 131 6.27 -26.20 -7.93
C THR A 131 5.16 -25.40 -7.27
N SER A 132 4.89 -24.21 -7.82
CA SER A 132 3.82 -23.34 -7.35
C SER A 132 2.93 -22.94 -8.52
N LYS A 133 1.62 -23.14 -8.36
CA LYS A 133 0.60 -22.76 -9.34
C LYS A 133 -0.52 -22.01 -8.63
N ALA A 134 -0.95 -20.89 -9.21
CA ALA A 134 -2.12 -20.18 -8.75
C ALA A 134 -3.20 -20.19 -9.84
N THR A 135 -4.46 -20.25 -9.41
CA THR A 135 -5.64 -20.03 -10.24
C THR A 135 -6.45 -18.91 -9.59
N VAL A 136 -6.80 -17.89 -10.36
CA VAL A 136 -7.59 -16.75 -9.88
C VAL A 136 -8.85 -16.58 -10.71
N THR A 137 -9.91 -16.11 -10.07
CA THR A 137 -11.13 -15.63 -10.73
C THR A 137 -11.26 -14.15 -10.43
N VAL A 138 -11.17 -13.32 -11.47
CA VAL A 138 -11.19 -11.86 -11.38
C VAL A 138 -12.36 -11.30 -12.17
N ARG A 139 -13.05 -10.32 -11.59
CA ARG A 139 -14.14 -9.59 -12.23
C ARG A 139 -13.69 -8.18 -12.61
N VAL A 140 -13.91 -7.79 -13.86
CA VAL A 140 -13.69 -6.42 -14.39
C VAL A 140 -15.00 -5.93 -14.98
N GLY A 141 -15.68 -5.01 -14.29
CA GLY A 141 -17.05 -4.62 -14.63
C GLY A 141 -17.99 -5.81 -14.62
N LYS A 142 -18.61 -6.13 -15.77
CA LYS A 142 -19.49 -7.30 -15.94
C LYS A 142 -18.79 -8.57 -16.42
N LYS A 143 -17.49 -8.51 -16.73
CA LYS A 143 -16.73 -9.63 -17.27
C LYS A 143 -15.99 -10.36 -16.16
N THR A 144 -16.09 -11.69 -16.16
CA THR A 144 -15.34 -12.55 -15.24
C THR A 144 -14.31 -13.35 -16.02
N CYS A 145 -13.07 -13.38 -15.52
CA CYS A 145 -11.97 -14.10 -16.13
C CYS A 145 -11.34 -15.04 -15.11
N ARG A 146 -11.20 -16.31 -15.50
CA ARG A 146 -10.47 -17.30 -14.73
C ARG A 146 -9.15 -17.60 -15.41
N THR A 147 -8.04 -17.37 -14.72
CA THR A 147 -6.70 -17.61 -15.26
C THR A 147 -5.88 -18.44 -14.28
N SER A 148 -4.85 -19.09 -14.81
CA SER A 148 -3.84 -19.76 -14.00
C SER A 148 -2.44 -19.48 -14.54
N ALA A 149 -1.48 -19.41 -13.62
CA ALA A 149 -0.07 -19.24 -13.88
C ALA A 149 0.76 -20.04 -12.86
N THR A 150 1.97 -20.42 -13.27
CA THR A 150 3.01 -20.96 -12.39
C THR A 150 3.98 -19.85 -11.99
N GLY A 151 4.77 -20.09 -10.96
CA GLY A 151 5.80 -19.15 -10.51
C GLY A 151 6.85 -19.83 -9.64
N ASP A 152 7.89 -19.06 -9.29
CA ASP A 152 9.01 -19.53 -8.47
C ASP A 152 8.63 -19.80 -7.01
N GLY A 153 7.43 -19.37 -6.61
CA GLY A 153 6.80 -19.60 -5.32
C GLY A 153 5.32 -19.20 -5.35
N PRO A 154 4.56 -19.45 -4.27
CA PRO A 154 3.11 -19.28 -4.27
C PRO A 154 2.67 -17.83 -4.52
N VAL A 155 3.37 -16.86 -3.92
CA VAL A 155 3.08 -15.43 -4.11
C VAL A 155 3.39 -14.98 -5.54
N ASN A 156 4.50 -15.46 -6.13
CA ASN A 156 4.85 -15.14 -7.51
C ASN A 156 3.85 -15.75 -8.50
N ALA A 157 3.42 -16.99 -8.27
CA ALA A 157 2.38 -17.63 -9.08
C ALA A 157 1.05 -16.85 -9.00
N LEU A 158 0.68 -16.36 -7.80
CA LEU A 158 -0.51 -15.54 -7.58
C LEU A 158 -0.43 -14.20 -8.34
N ASP A 159 0.68 -13.45 -8.22
CA ASP A 159 0.90 -12.20 -8.97
C ASP A 159 0.85 -12.45 -10.49
N ALA A 160 1.50 -13.51 -10.97
CA ALA A 160 1.46 -13.87 -12.39
C ALA A 160 0.04 -14.19 -12.88
N ALA A 161 -0.75 -14.92 -12.09
CA ALA A 161 -2.13 -15.25 -12.43
C ALA A 161 -3.04 -14.00 -12.46
N LEU A 162 -2.89 -13.11 -11.46
CA LEU A 162 -3.58 -11.82 -11.40
C LEU A 162 -3.25 -10.96 -12.63
N ARG A 163 -1.96 -10.79 -12.94
CA ARG A 163 -1.52 -10.03 -14.13
C ARG A 163 -2.06 -10.65 -15.41
N LYS A 164 -2.03 -11.98 -15.54
CA LYS A 164 -2.59 -12.69 -16.71
C LYS A 164 -4.10 -12.42 -16.87
N ALA A 165 -4.85 -12.32 -15.78
CA ALA A 165 -6.28 -11.96 -15.82
C ALA A 165 -6.52 -10.49 -16.18
N LEU A 166 -5.67 -9.58 -15.71
CA LEU A 166 -5.90 -8.14 -15.78
C LEU A 166 -5.31 -7.47 -17.03
N LEU A 167 -4.19 -7.97 -17.56
CA LEU A 167 -3.50 -7.38 -18.72
C LEU A 167 -4.37 -7.19 -19.97
N PRO A 168 -5.33 -8.10 -20.30
CA PRO A 168 -6.25 -7.87 -21.41
C PRO A 168 -7.15 -6.64 -21.25
N PHE A 169 -7.42 -6.22 -20.00
CA PHE A 169 -8.24 -5.05 -19.69
C PHE A 169 -7.39 -3.80 -19.45
N PHE A 170 -6.19 -3.97 -18.89
CA PHE A 170 -5.33 -2.89 -18.43
C PHE A 170 -3.90 -3.10 -18.92
N ALA A 171 -3.65 -2.81 -20.20
CA ALA A 171 -2.35 -3.03 -20.84
C ALA A 171 -1.19 -2.22 -20.19
N ASN A 172 -1.51 -1.09 -19.54
CA ASN A 172 -0.56 -0.27 -18.80
C ASN A 172 0.06 -0.99 -17.59
N LEU A 173 -0.56 -2.06 -17.06
CA LEU A 173 0.01 -2.87 -15.97
C LEU A 173 1.37 -3.47 -16.30
N LYS A 174 1.75 -3.57 -17.58
CA LYS A 174 3.11 -3.98 -18.00
C LYS A 174 4.22 -3.08 -17.45
N LYS A 175 3.92 -1.82 -17.13
CA LYS A 175 4.89 -0.88 -16.56
C LYS A 175 5.14 -1.11 -15.07
N LEU A 176 4.18 -1.71 -14.38
CA LEU A 176 4.22 -1.92 -12.94
C LEU A 176 5.13 -3.09 -12.59
N ARG A 177 6.11 -2.84 -11.72
CA ARG A 177 7.01 -3.86 -11.16
C ARG A 177 7.00 -3.80 -9.64
N LEU A 178 7.07 -4.96 -9.02
CA LEU A 178 7.31 -5.11 -7.59
C LEU A 178 8.81 -4.91 -7.32
N ILE A 179 9.17 -4.04 -6.36
CA ILE A 179 10.57 -3.73 -6.05
C ILE A 179 10.98 -4.09 -4.62
N ASP A 180 10.01 -4.29 -3.72
CA ASP A 180 10.27 -4.78 -2.37
C ASP A 180 9.08 -5.61 -1.87
N TYR A 181 9.38 -6.61 -1.03
CA TYR A 181 8.39 -7.50 -0.43
C TYR A 181 8.86 -7.87 0.98
N LYS A 182 8.07 -7.47 1.99
CA LYS A 182 8.41 -7.66 3.41
C LYS A 182 7.27 -8.32 4.15
N VAL A 183 7.62 -9.33 4.94
CA VAL A 183 6.70 -10.04 5.82
C VAL A 183 7.07 -9.74 7.27
N ARG A 184 6.07 -9.38 8.08
CA ARG A 184 6.21 -9.11 9.51
C ARG A 184 5.11 -9.83 10.28
N ILE A 185 5.48 -10.42 11.41
CA ILE A 185 4.51 -11.00 12.33
C ILE A 185 4.00 -9.90 13.25
N VAL A 186 2.68 -9.72 13.30
CA VAL A 186 2.04 -8.66 14.10
C VAL A 186 2.01 -9.04 15.58
N ASN A 187 1.60 -10.28 15.88
CA ASN A 187 1.54 -10.80 17.24
C ASN A 187 2.16 -12.20 17.29
N SER A 188 3.33 -12.29 17.90
CA SER A 188 4.13 -13.52 17.99
C SER A 188 3.53 -14.58 18.92
N ARG A 189 2.53 -14.28 19.75
CA ARG A 189 1.94 -15.25 20.68
C ARG A 189 1.16 -16.38 20.00
N GLY A 190 0.70 -16.18 18.76
CA GLY A 190 -0.10 -17.16 18.02
C GLY A 190 0.71 -18.27 17.33
N GLY A 191 2.05 -18.26 17.40
CA GLY A 191 2.89 -19.23 16.70
C GLY A 191 2.60 -19.24 15.18
N THR A 192 2.32 -20.42 14.62
CA THR A 192 1.99 -20.58 13.19
C THR A 192 0.64 -19.99 12.79
N ALA A 193 -0.24 -19.69 13.76
CA ALA A 193 -1.52 -19.01 13.56
C ALA A 193 -1.41 -17.48 13.73
N ALA A 194 -0.18 -16.96 13.91
CA ALA A 194 0.04 -15.54 14.11
C ALA A 194 -0.41 -14.71 12.91
N CYS A 195 -1.00 -13.55 13.21
CA CYS A 195 -1.35 -12.59 12.18
C CYS A 195 -0.08 -12.09 11.48
N THR A 196 -0.10 -12.14 10.15
CA THR A 196 0.99 -11.75 9.28
C THR A 196 0.63 -10.47 8.54
N ARG A 197 1.52 -9.49 8.60
CA ARG A 197 1.49 -8.26 7.79
C ARG A 197 2.45 -8.42 6.62
N VAL A 198 1.93 -8.21 5.41
CA VAL A 198 2.71 -8.17 4.17
C VAL A 198 2.73 -6.74 3.66
N LEU A 199 3.94 -6.22 3.44
CA LEU A 199 4.19 -4.92 2.83
C LEU A 199 4.82 -5.13 1.45
N VAL A 200 4.25 -4.45 0.46
CA VAL A 200 4.64 -4.52 -0.94
C VAL A 200 5.02 -3.12 -1.38
N GLU A 201 6.20 -2.94 -2.00
CA GLU A 201 6.56 -1.71 -2.69
C GLU A 201 6.58 -1.96 -4.20
N SER A 202 5.89 -1.10 -4.94
CA SER A 202 5.75 -1.20 -6.40
C SER A 202 6.16 0.10 -7.08
N THR A 203 6.55 0.02 -8.34
CA THR A 203 6.91 1.17 -9.17
C THR A 203 6.44 1.02 -10.60
N ASP A 204 6.16 2.14 -11.26
CA ASP A 204 5.95 2.23 -12.71
C ASP A 204 7.17 2.78 -13.47
N GLY A 205 8.31 2.91 -12.77
CA GLY A 205 9.54 3.51 -13.27
C GLY A 205 9.62 5.04 -13.09
N GLN A 206 8.53 5.70 -12.70
CA GLN A 206 8.48 7.13 -12.41
C GLN A 206 8.25 7.41 -10.93
N ARG A 207 7.31 6.67 -10.33
CA ARG A 207 6.97 6.77 -8.90
C ARG A 207 7.03 5.41 -8.23
N ALA A 208 7.15 5.42 -6.90
CA ALA A 208 7.06 4.22 -6.07
C ALA A 208 5.93 4.40 -5.06
N TRP A 209 5.27 3.30 -4.70
CA TRP A 209 4.21 3.30 -3.70
C TRP A 209 4.22 2.00 -2.90
N GLY A 210 3.81 2.10 -1.64
CA GLY A 210 3.68 0.98 -0.73
C GLY A 210 2.22 0.59 -0.50
N THR A 211 1.96 -0.70 -0.40
CA THR A 211 0.65 -1.27 -0.01
C THR A 211 0.82 -2.33 1.07
N VAL A 212 -0.26 -2.61 1.79
CA VAL A 212 -0.27 -3.52 2.93
C VAL A 212 -1.45 -4.48 2.86
N GLY A 213 -1.22 -5.71 3.30
CA GLY A 213 -2.26 -6.69 3.58
C GLY A 213 -1.98 -7.39 4.90
N VAL A 214 -3.04 -7.78 5.60
CA VAL A 214 -2.92 -8.37 6.94
C VAL A 214 -3.90 -9.53 7.06
N SER A 215 -3.38 -10.70 7.39
CA SER A 215 -4.15 -11.92 7.56
C SER A 215 -3.36 -12.95 8.34
N THR A 216 -4.06 -13.88 8.99
CA THR A 216 -3.44 -15.11 9.54
C THR A 216 -2.91 -16.02 8.43
N ASN A 217 -3.39 -15.86 7.19
CA ASN A 217 -2.87 -16.54 6.02
C ASN A 217 -1.97 -15.61 5.20
N ILE A 218 -0.69 -15.96 5.09
CA ILE A 218 0.30 -15.19 4.32
C ILE A 218 -0.09 -14.99 2.85
N LEU A 219 -0.79 -15.94 2.23
CA LEU A 219 -1.24 -15.82 0.84
C LEU A 219 -2.37 -14.81 0.70
N GLU A 220 -3.27 -14.76 1.68
CA GLU A 220 -4.36 -13.76 1.73
C GLU A 220 -3.79 -12.36 1.98
N ALA A 221 -2.88 -12.22 2.95
CA ALA A 221 -2.19 -10.95 3.19
C ALA A 221 -1.43 -10.47 1.95
N SER A 222 -0.78 -11.40 1.22
CA SER A 222 -0.11 -11.11 -0.04
C SER A 222 -1.10 -10.69 -1.13
N ALA A 223 -2.23 -11.39 -1.25
CA ALA A 223 -3.27 -11.08 -2.21
C ALA A 223 -3.81 -9.66 -2.00
N GLN A 224 -4.14 -9.30 -0.76
CA GLN A 224 -4.63 -7.97 -0.39
C GLN A 224 -3.63 -6.87 -0.78
N ALA A 225 -2.35 -7.02 -0.40
CA ALA A 225 -1.31 -6.05 -0.73
C ALA A 225 -1.12 -5.90 -2.25
N LEU A 226 -1.13 -7.00 -3.00
CA LEU A 226 -1.02 -6.99 -4.46
C LEU A 226 -2.24 -6.34 -5.13
N ILE A 227 -3.46 -6.67 -4.68
CA ILE A 227 -4.69 -6.09 -5.21
C ILE A 227 -4.72 -4.58 -5.01
N ASP A 228 -4.35 -4.11 -3.82
CA ASP A 228 -4.26 -2.68 -3.55
C ASP A 228 -3.18 -2.03 -4.43
N SER A 229 -2.01 -2.66 -4.61
CA SER A 229 -0.96 -2.08 -5.45
C SER A 229 -1.40 -1.93 -6.91
N LEU A 230 -2.03 -2.98 -7.46
CA LEU A 230 -2.57 -2.97 -8.81
C LEU A 230 -3.72 -1.96 -8.93
N SER A 231 -4.62 -1.91 -7.95
CA SER A 231 -5.75 -0.97 -7.93
C SER A 231 -5.27 0.47 -7.87
N TYR A 232 -4.28 0.77 -7.05
CA TYR A 232 -3.68 2.09 -6.90
C TYR A 232 -3.10 2.60 -8.21
N PHE A 233 -2.36 1.74 -8.92
CA PHE A 233 -1.80 2.10 -10.22
C PHE A 233 -2.88 2.41 -11.28
N LEU A 234 -4.05 1.78 -11.17
CA LEU A 234 -5.18 1.97 -12.07
C LEU A 234 -6.08 3.15 -11.69
N LEU A 235 -5.87 3.81 -10.55
CA LEU A 235 -6.67 4.97 -10.15
C LEU A 235 -6.50 6.13 -11.16
N PRO A 236 -7.62 6.75 -11.62
CA PRO A 236 -7.57 7.99 -12.38
C PRO A 236 -7.09 9.11 -11.45
N GLY A 237 -5.84 9.56 -11.61
CA GLY A 237 -5.26 10.63 -10.78
C GLY A 237 -3.87 10.33 -10.22
N GLY A 238 -3.37 9.10 -10.31
CA GLY A 238 -2.01 8.76 -9.87
C GLY A 238 -0.86 9.46 -10.64
N LYS A 239 -1.17 10.26 -11.66
CA LYS A 239 -0.15 10.86 -12.53
C LYS A 239 0.52 12.12 -11.97
N GLU A 240 0.04 12.68 -10.86
CA GLU A 240 0.37 14.08 -10.51
C GLU A 240 1.52 14.30 -9.52
N LYS A 241 2.04 13.28 -8.84
CA LYS A 241 3.23 13.47 -8.01
C LYS A 241 4.49 12.99 -8.72
N ARG A 242 5.01 13.85 -9.60
CA ARG A 242 6.39 13.77 -10.10
C ARG A 242 7.34 13.90 -8.92
N VAL A 243 8.17 12.90 -8.70
CA VAL A 243 9.47 13.12 -8.04
C VAL A 243 10.35 13.72 -9.12
N GLU A 244 10.58 15.03 -9.08
CA GLU A 244 11.62 15.64 -9.91
C GLU A 244 12.95 15.01 -9.56
N LYS A 245 13.55 14.30 -10.53
CA LYS A 245 14.92 13.81 -10.39
C LYS A 245 15.82 15.04 -10.36
N SER A 246 16.41 15.31 -9.20
CA SER A 246 17.57 16.20 -9.13
C SER A 246 18.66 15.66 -10.06
N ALA A 247 19.16 16.53 -10.93
CA ALA A 247 20.26 16.23 -11.83
C ALA A 247 21.49 15.78 -11.04
N PRO A 248 22.39 14.94 -11.63
CA PRO A 248 23.63 14.59 -10.96
C PRO A 248 24.44 15.87 -10.80
N VAL A 249 24.67 16.26 -9.54
CA VAL A 249 25.68 17.26 -9.20
C VAL A 249 27.02 16.67 -9.63
N ARG A 250 27.71 17.38 -10.54
CA ARG A 250 29.09 17.09 -10.94
C ARG A 250 30.05 17.39 -9.81
#